data_AF-A0ABD1PV02-F1
#
_entry.id   AF-A0ABD1PV02-F1
#
_cell.length_a   1.000
_cell.length_b   1.000
_cell.length_c   1.000
_cell.angle_alpha   90.00
_cell.angle_beta   90.00
_cell.angle_gamma   90.00
#
_symmetry.space_group_name_H-M   'P 1'
#
loop_
_entity.id
_entity.type
_entity.pdbx_description
1 polymer ?
#
loop_
_entity_poly.entity_id
_entity_poly.type
_entity_poly.pdbx_seq_one_letter_code
_entity_poly.pdbx_strand_id
1 'polypeptide(L)'
;MYKTNLDTVLSSVSPNINTNGFYNSSVGKNSNRVNVIALCRADLQPSQCRDYVKNATVEILKKCPNKKQAVFWHEFCMVRYSNEPIFGTLANFPNKSAHSEQNVTNHDAFYQELNVLLDSLRNHAGF
;
A
#
# COMPACT_ATOMS: atom_id res chain seq x y z
N MET A 1 -19.59 -15.05 -5.79
CA MET A 1 -18.29 -15.72 -5.96
C MET A 1 -17.12 -14.74 -5.85
N TYR A 2 -16.99 -13.72 -6.72
CA TYR A 2 -15.93 -12.69 -6.58
C TYR A 2 -15.89 -12.02 -5.20
N LYS A 3 -17.04 -11.54 -4.69
CA LYS A 3 -17.13 -10.90 -3.37
C LYS A 3 -16.63 -11.81 -2.24
N THR A 4 -17.01 -13.08 -2.26
CA THR A 4 -16.52 -14.08 -1.30
C THR A 4 -15.00 -14.22 -1.37
N ASN A 5 -14.43 -14.33 -2.56
CA ASN A 5 -12.98 -14.40 -2.73
C ASN A 5 -12.27 -13.11 -2.27
N LEU A 6 -12.88 -11.95 -2.51
CA LEU A 6 -12.39 -10.66 -2.02
C LEU A 6 -12.38 -10.61 -0.49
N ASP A 7 -13.46 -11.05 0.15
CA ASP A 7 -13.55 -11.09 1.61
C ASP A 7 -12.53 -12.06 2.20
N THR A 8 -12.41 -13.26 1.61
CA THR A 8 -11.42 -14.27 2.02
C THR A 8 -9.99 -13.77 1.89
N VAL A 9 -9.64 -13.13 0.76
CA VAL A 9 -8.26 -12.67 0.57
C VAL A 9 -7.95 -11.49 1.50
N LEU A 10 -8.89 -10.56 1.71
CA LEU A 10 -8.70 -9.44 2.62
C LEU A 10 -8.61 -9.87 4.10
N SER A 11 -9.39 -10.88 4.52
CA SER A 11 -9.29 -11.43 5.89
C SER A 11 -7.96 -12.13 6.14
N SER A 12 -7.28 -12.60 5.10
CA SER A 12 -5.96 -13.25 5.22
C SER A 12 -4.81 -12.26 5.43
N VAL A 13 -4.98 -10.96 5.17
CA VAL A 13 -3.88 -9.97 5.16
C VAL A 13 -3.24 -9.78 6.54
N SER A 14 -4.02 -9.35 7.53
CA SER A 14 -3.52 -9.05 8.87
C SER A 14 -2.85 -10.26 9.56
N PRO A 15 -3.43 -11.48 9.57
CA PRO A 15 -2.78 -12.60 10.26
C PRO A 15 -1.47 -13.07 9.59
N ASN A 16 -1.33 -12.87 8.27
CA ASN A 16 -0.19 -13.40 7.51
C ASN A 16 0.87 -12.35 7.14
N ILE A 17 0.70 -11.09 7.54
CA ILE A 17 1.74 -10.09 7.33
C ILE A 17 2.98 -10.44 8.14
N ASN A 18 4.09 -10.55 7.42
CA ASN A 18 5.36 -10.99 7.98
C ASN A 18 6.05 -9.86 8.75
N THR A 19 7.19 -10.17 9.37
CA THR A 19 8.03 -9.20 10.09
C THR A 19 8.56 -8.09 9.20
N ASN A 20 8.62 -8.31 7.88
CA ASN A 20 9.09 -7.32 6.92
C ASN A 20 7.96 -6.39 6.44
N GLY A 21 6.76 -6.50 7.04
CA GLY A 21 5.64 -5.63 6.76
C GLY A 21 5.03 -5.82 5.37
N PHE A 22 5.31 -6.93 4.68
CA PHE A 22 4.81 -7.18 3.32
C PHE A 22 4.02 -8.48 3.26
N TYR A 23 2.92 -8.47 2.52
CA TYR A 23 2.13 -9.66 2.22
C TYR A 23 1.48 -9.55 0.85
N ASN A 24 1.46 -10.67 0.12
CA ASN A 24 0.64 -10.80 -1.07
C ASN A 24 -0.04 -12.17 -1.08
N SER A 25 -1.18 -12.25 -1.74
CA SER A 25 -1.92 -13.50 -1.89
C SER A 25 -2.89 -13.40 -3.07
N SER A 26 -3.41 -14.55 -3.50
CA SER A 26 -4.40 -14.64 -4.56
C SER A 26 -5.43 -15.72 -4.24
N VAL A 27 -6.71 -15.40 -4.43
CA VAL A 27 -7.82 -16.33 -4.21
C VAL A 27 -8.69 -16.38 -5.46
N GLY A 28 -9.11 -17.59 -5.84
CA GLY A 28 -9.98 -17.80 -7.01
C GLY A 28 -9.25 -17.89 -8.35
N LYS A 29 -10.04 -18.08 -9.42
CA LYS A 29 -9.56 -18.27 -10.80
C LYS A 29 -10.43 -17.47 -11.77
N ASN A 30 -9.89 -17.20 -12.97
CA ASN A 30 -10.58 -16.53 -14.08
C ASN A 30 -11.25 -15.22 -13.62
N SER A 31 -12.51 -15.00 -14.00
CA SER A 31 -13.30 -13.80 -13.65
C SER A 31 -13.54 -13.58 -12.15
N ASN A 32 -13.24 -14.58 -11.31
CA ASN A 32 -13.39 -14.54 -9.86
C ASN A 32 -12.04 -14.45 -9.11
N ARG A 33 -10.90 -14.35 -9.82
CA ARG A 33 -9.60 -14.16 -9.17
C ARG A 33 -9.52 -12.80 -8.50
N VAL A 34 -8.96 -12.77 -7.29
CA VAL A 34 -8.61 -11.55 -6.55
C VAL A 34 -7.18 -11.68 -6.07
N ASN A 35 -6.36 -10.69 -6.40
CA ASN A 35 -4.99 -10.54 -5.92
C ASN A 35 -4.98 -9.44 -4.85
N VAL A 36 -4.17 -9.61 -3.81
CA VAL A 36 -3.96 -8.59 -2.78
C VAL A 36 -2.46 -8.33 -2.58
N ILE A 37 -2.11 -7.08 -2.31
CA ILE A 37 -0.82 -6.65 -1.79
C ILE A 37 -1.09 -5.79 -0.56
N ALA A 38 -0.34 -6.02 0.51
CA ALA A 38 -0.27 -5.15 1.68
C ALA A 38 1.19 -4.82 1.98
N LEU A 39 1.42 -3.57 2.36
CA LEU A 39 2.74 -3.06 2.72
C LEU A 39 2.61 -2.12 3.92
N CYS A 40 3.42 -2.32 4.94
CA CYS A 40 3.59 -1.43 6.07
C CYS A 40 4.86 -0.59 5.91
N ARG A 41 4.92 0.54 6.62
CA ARG A 41 6.18 1.27 6.81
C ARG A 41 7.16 0.39 7.60
N ALA A 42 8.43 0.38 7.18
CA ALA A 42 9.43 -0.59 7.66
C ALA A 42 9.90 -0.37 9.11
N ASP A 43 9.63 0.80 9.69
CA ASP A 43 9.98 1.19 11.07
C ASP A 43 8.91 0.79 12.10
N LEU A 44 7.81 0.17 11.66
CA LEU A 44 6.72 -0.24 12.56
C LEU A 44 7.01 -1.58 13.23
N GLN A 45 6.56 -1.71 14.47
CA GLN A 45 6.52 -3.02 15.10
C GLN A 45 5.53 -3.95 14.38
N PRO A 46 5.80 -5.27 14.32
CA PRO A 46 4.92 -6.21 13.61
C PRO A 46 3.45 -6.17 14.07
N SER A 47 3.20 -5.95 15.37
CA SER A 47 1.85 -5.82 15.91
C SER A 47 1.12 -4.57 15.37
N GLN A 48 1.79 -3.41 15.37
CA GLN A 48 1.23 -2.17 14.84
C GLN A 48 0.91 -2.31 13.35
N CYS A 49 1.82 -2.93 12.58
CA CYS A 49 1.59 -3.22 11.17
C CYS A 49 0.32 -4.06 10.96
N ARG A 50 0.12 -5.13 11.75
CA ARG A 50 -1.09 -5.97 11.71
C ARG A 50 -2.37 -5.18 11.96
N ASP A 51 -2.35 -4.27 12.92
CA ASP A 51 -3.49 -3.42 13.26
C ASP A 51 -3.83 -2.44 12.14
N TYR A 52 -2.82 -1.77 11.58
CA TYR A 52 -3.03 -0.83 10.47
C TYR A 52 -3.58 -1.52 9.23
N VAL A 53 -3.02 -2.67 8.82
CA VAL A 53 -3.54 -3.37 7.63
C VAL A 53 -4.93 -3.96 7.86
N LYS A 54 -5.26 -4.38 9.10
CA LYS A 54 -6.62 -4.82 9.46
C LYS A 54 -7.63 -3.68 9.30
N ASN A 55 -7.29 -2.47 9.76
CA ASN A 55 -8.16 -1.33 9.57
C ASN A 55 -8.27 -0.95 8.08
N ALA A 56 -7.14 -0.95 7.36
CA ALA A 56 -7.11 -0.66 5.93
C ALA A 56 -7.97 -1.61 5.09
N THR A 57 -7.99 -2.91 5.39
CA THR A 57 -8.84 -3.89 4.67
C THR A 57 -10.34 -3.66 4.91
N VAL A 58 -10.72 -3.11 6.06
CA VAL A 58 -12.11 -2.70 6.34
C VAL A 58 -12.45 -1.40 5.61
N GLU A 59 -11.58 -0.39 5.70
CA GLU A 59 -11.82 0.94 5.13
C GLU A 59 -11.86 0.93 3.60
N ILE A 60 -11.03 0.12 2.94
CA ILE A 60 -11.01 0.02 1.49
C ILE A 60 -12.34 -0.49 0.92
N LEU A 61 -13.03 -1.38 1.64
CA LEU A 61 -14.36 -1.88 1.24
C LEU A 61 -15.47 -0.84 1.44
N LYS A 62 -15.37 -0.03 2.51
CA LYS A 62 -16.31 1.07 2.78
C LYS A 62 -16.18 2.19 1.74
N LYS A 63 -14.95 2.59 1.42
CA LYS A 63 -14.68 3.72 0.51
C LYS A 63 -14.82 3.34 -0.97
N CYS A 64 -14.59 2.07 -1.32
CA CYS A 64 -14.68 1.58 -2.69
C CYS A 64 -15.68 0.43 -2.81
N PRO A 65 -16.99 0.67 -2.58
CA PRO A 65 -17.98 -0.39 -2.64
C PRO A 65 -18.11 -0.94 -4.07
N ASN A 66 -18.25 -2.26 -4.18
CA ASN A 66 -18.49 -2.99 -5.43
C ASN A 66 -17.43 -2.78 -6.53
N LYS A 67 -16.21 -2.38 -6.17
CA LYS A 67 -15.10 -2.27 -7.12
C LYS A 67 -14.30 -3.58 -7.20
N LYS A 68 -13.75 -3.86 -8.39
CA LYS A 68 -12.84 -5.00 -8.60
C LYS A 68 -11.37 -4.63 -8.42
N GLN A 69 -11.07 -3.34 -8.37
CA GLN A 69 -9.75 -2.82 -8.10
C GLN A 69 -9.86 -1.63 -7.17
N ALA A 70 -9.02 -1.60 -6.15
CA ALA A 70 -8.89 -0.45 -5.27
C ALA A 70 -7.52 -0.48 -4.59
N VAL A 71 -7.10 0.69 -4.13
CA VAL A 71 -5.95 0.84 -3.24
C VAL A 71 -6.30 1.85 -2.18
N PHE A 72 -5.92 1.53 -0.95
CA PHE A 72 -6.05 2.40 0.20
C PHE A 72 -4.65 2.72 0.71
N TRP A 73 -4.34 4.01 0.79
CA TRP A 73 -3.10 4.52 1.36
C TRP A 73 -3.37 5.20 2.71
N HIS A 74 -2.74 4.68 3.73
CA HIS A 74 -2.59 5.27 5.05
C HIS A 74 -1.12 5.67 5.24
N GLU A 75 -0.83 6.58 6.16
CA GLU A 75 0.55 6.99 6.48
C GLU A 75 1.46 5.80 6.85
N PHE A 76 0.87 4.78 7.50
CA PHE A 76 1.58 3.63 8.06
C PHE A 76 1.45 2.35 7.22
N CYS A 77 0.51 2.29 6.28
CA CYS A 77 0.33 1.10 5.44
C CYS A 77 -0.41 1.39 4.12
N MET A 78 -0.30 0.44 3.21
CA MET A 78 -1.04 0.39 1.95
C MET A 78 -1.67 -1.00 1.79
N VAL A 79 -2.91 -1.03 1.32
CA VAL A 79 -3.59 -2.27 0.89
C VAL A 79 -4.13 -2.04 -0.52
N ARG A 80 -3.82 -2.94 -1.44
CA ARG A 80 -4.31 -2.93 -2.83
C ARG A 80 -4.91 -4.28 -3.17
N TYR A 81 -6.10 -4.29 -3.76
CA TYR A 81 -6.64 -5.49 -4.41
C TYR A 81 -6.95 -5.24 -5.88
N SER A 82 -6.90 -6.30 -6.68
CA SER A 82 -7.24 -6.25 -8.10
C SER A 82 -7.64 -7.63 -8.62
N ASN A 83 -8.54 -7.67 -9.60
CA ASN A 83 -8.79 -8.86 -10.41
C ASN A 83 -7.68 -9.09 -11.49
N GLU A 84 -6.85 -8.08 -11.75
CA GLU A 84 -5.71 -8.13 -12.66
C GLU A 84 -4.39 -8.45 -11.93
N PRO A 85 -3.37 -8.96 -12.62
CA PRO A 85 -2.04 -9.18 -12.04
C PRO A 85 -1.43 -7.87 -11.50
N ILE A 86 -1.04 -7.88 -10.23
CA ILE A 86 -0.41 -6.73 -9.55
C ILE A 86 0.96 -7.06 -8.94
N PHE A 87 1.32 -8.32 -8.84
CA PHE A 87 2.63 -8.74 -8.34
C PHE A 87 3.63 -8.81 -9.49
N GLY A 88 4.78 -8.16 -9.33
CA GLY A 88 5.78 -8.04 -10.41
C GLY A 88 5.36 -7.14 -11.59
N THR A 89 4.17 -6.53 -11.51
CA THR A 89 3.64 -5.64 -12.55
C THR A 89 3.87 -4.19 -12.15
N LEU A 90 4.68 -3.46 -12.91
CA LEU A 90 4.86 -2.02 -12.71
C LEU A 90 3.57 -1.27 -13.06
N ALA A 91 3.11 -0.41 -12.16
CA ALA A 91 1.97 0.47 -12.40
C ALA A 91 2.22 1.85 -11.76
N ASN A 92 2.19 2.90 -12.59
CA ASN A 92 2.36 4.30 -12.13
C ASN A 92 1.05 4.92 -11.62
N PHE A 93 -0.08 4.24 -11.82
CA PHE A 93 -1.40 4.67 -11.39
C PHE A 93 -2.18 3.52 -10.72
N PRO A 94 -3.10 3.85 -9.81
CA PRO A 94 -3.32 5.20 -9.25
C PRO A 94 -2.16 5.59 -8.31
N ASN A 95 -1.88 6.90 -8.20
CA ASN A 95 -0.91 7.45 -7.26
C ASN A 95 -1.58 8.50 -6.36
N LYS A 96 -0.96 8.79 -5.22
CA LYS A 96 -1.41 9.80 -4.27
C LYS A 96 -0.21 10.58 -3.77
N SER A 97 -0.30 11.90 -3.83
CA SER A 97 0.72 12.83 -3.34
C SER A 97 0.15 13.65 -2.20
N ALA A 98 0.99 14.00 -1.24
CA ALA A 98 0.66 14.92 -0.16
C ALA A 98 1.75 16.00 -0.11
N HIS A 99 1.36 17.23 0.23
CA HIS A 99 2.25 18.38 0.29
C HIS A 99 2.01 19.12 1.61
N SER A 100 3.05 19.76 2.13
CA SER A 100 2.90 20.66 3.28
C SER A 100 2.18 21.93 2.84
N GLU A 101 1.28 22.44 3.68
CA GLU A 101 0.66 23.75 3.50
C GLU A 101 1.54 24.90 4.03
N GLN A 102 2.68 24.57 4.64
CA GLN A 102 3.60 25.56 5.20
C GLN A 102 4.52 26.12 4.13
N ASN A 103 4.72 27.44 4.17
CA ASN A 103 5.66 28.13 3.29
C ASN A 103 7.09 27.96 3.79
N VAL A 104 8.00 27.73 2.85
CA VAL A 104 9.44 27.69 3.11
C VAL A 104 9.99 29.11 3.05
N THR A 105 10.65 29.56 4.11
CA THR A 105 11.21 30.93 4.17
C THR A 105 12.51 31.08 3.37
N ASN A 106 13.41 30.08 3.44
CA ASN A 106 14.66 30.06 2.70
C ASN A 106 14.64 28.90 1.70
N HIS A 107 14.31 29.22 0.45
CA HIS A 107 14.17 28.22 -0.61
C HIS A 107 15.50 27.59 -0.98
N ASP A 108 16.60 28.35 -1.05
CA ASP A 108 17.89 27.84 -1.51
C ASP A 108 18.43 26.77 -0.55
N ALA A 109 18.41 27.06 0.76
CA ALA A 109 18.84 26.10 1.77
C ALA A 109 17.94 24.85 1.78
N PHE A 110 16.63 25.03 1.64
CA PHE A 110 15.68 23.92 1.60
C PHE A 110 15.93 22.99 0.40
N TYR A 111 16.10 23.54 -0.81
CA TYR A 111 16.31 22.74 -2.00
C TYR A 111 17.67 22.04 -2.01
N GLN A 112 18.71 22.63 -1.41
CA GLN A 112 20.00 21.95 -1.22
C GLN A 112 19.84 20.69 -0.37
N GLU A 113 19.21 20.81 0.81
CA GLU A 113 18.97 19.67 1.72
C GLU A 113 18.00 18.64 1.12
N LEU A 114 16.95 19.10 0.43
CA LEU A 114 15.98 18.22 -0.24
C LEU A 114 16.67 17.35 -1.29
N ASN A 115 17.55 17.90 -2.11
CA ASN A 115 18.25 17.14 -3.14
C ASN A 115 19.15 16.07 -2.53
N VAL A 116 19.91 16.41 -1.49
CA VAL A 116 20.76 15.44 -0.76
C VAL A 116 19.91 14.29 -0.20
N LEU A 117 18.78 14.61 0.42
CA LEU A 117 17.85 13.60 0.94
C LEU A 117 17.29 12.72 -0.18
N LEU A 118 16.78 13.31 -1.27
CA LEU A 118 16.18 12.57 -2.37
C LEU A 118 17.20 11.66 -3.08
N ASP A 119 18.44 12.10 -3.25
CA ASP A 119 19.49 11.29 -3.85
C ASP A 119 19.90 10.14 -2.92
N SER A 120 20.00 10.38 -1.61
CA SER A 120 20.21 9.31 -0.63
C SER A 120 19.09 8.26 -0.69
N LEU A 121 17.83 8.70 -0.74
CA LEU A 121 16.68 7.79 -0.83
C LEU A 121 16.66 6.99 -2.15
N ARG A 122 17.00 7.62 -3.27
CA ARG A 122 17.14 6.93 -4.57
C ARG A 122 18.19 5.83 -4.49
N ASN A 123 19.33 6.09 -3.87
CA ASN A 123 20.41 5.11 -3.72
C ASN A 123 20.03 3.95 -2.78
N HIS A 124 19.23 4.20 -1.74
CA HIS A 124 18.72 3.13 -0.88
C HIS A 124 17.63 2.27 -1.55
N ALA A 125 16.91 2.83 -2.52
CA ALA A 125 15.85 2.14 -3.25
C ALA A 125 16.34 1.45 -4.55
N GLY A 126 17.53 1.81 -5.04
CA GLY A 126 18.18 1.15 -6.17
C GLY A 126 18.79 -0.18 -5.74
N PHE A 127 18.45 -1.26 -6.45
CA PHE A 127 19.12 -2.55 -6.36
C PHE A 127 20.52 -2.49 -6.98
#